data_AF-K7YYU9-F1
#
_entry.id   AF-K7YYU9-F1
#
_cell.length_a   1.000
_cell.length_b   1.000
_cell.length_c   1.000
_cell.angle_alpha   90.00
_cell.angle_beta   90.00
_cell.angle_gamma   90.00
#
_symmetry.space_group_name_H-M   'P 1'
#
loop_
_entity.id
_entity.type
_entity.pdbx_description
1 polymer ?
#
loop_
_entity_poly.entity_id
_entity_poly.type
_entity_poly.pdbx_seq_one_letter_code
_entity_poly.pdbx_strand_id
1 'polypeptide(L)'
;MRNQQGFAAILILALLPILVSGLFLVAAMMGFLQLDLAMKHTCRSEGLQGQEKVRPHLEKLLSLNSKAVKLKAQLISAQAKAKAAEAAGNIPVATAAELEVLRIEGLRLALDAQQKQLIQQSNLQLQRSHSSTRTRLYRAHRENQTRLNFLTIKTQIENEPIPRLAVRPDFPDTAPTYSPEPDFEVRQALAQRWQYRIALRPPLSNFLKADFGFEKACAVTLTKGPLRWKTQITKGRYSLKSVW
;
A
#
# COMPACT_ATOMS: atom_id res chain seq x y z
N MET A 1 -21.56 -53.37 -46.06
CA MET A 1 -21.53 -52.12 -45.25
C MET A 1 -21.76 -52.46 -43.78
N ARG A 2 -20.80 -53.12 -43.14
CA ARG A 2 -20.89 -53.61 -41.75
C ARG A 2 -20.17 -52.61 -40.81
N ASN A 3 -20.86 -52.17 -39.75
CA ASN A 3 -20.33 -51.49 -38.55
C ASN A 3 -19.69 -50.09 -38.63
N GLN A 4 -20.02 -49.26 -39.62
CA GLN A 4 -19.61 -47.82 -39.55
C GLN A 4 -20.20 -47.09 -38.32
N GLN A 5 -21.42 -47.46 -37.89
CA GLN A 5 -22.04 -46.93 -36.68
C GLN A 5 -21.29 -47.35 -35.40
N GLY A 6 -20.77 -48.58 -35.35
CA GLY A 6 -19.98 -49.08 -34.22
C GLY A 6 -18.61 -48.39 -34.12
N PHE A 7 -17.95 -48.15 -35.25
CA PHE A 7 -16.70 -47.40 -35.27
C PHE A 7 -16.88 -45.94 -34.83
N ALA A 8 -17.93 -45.27 -35.31
CA ALA A 8 -18.27 -43.91 -34.88
C ALA A 8 -18.58 -43.84 -33.37
N ALA A 9 -19.34 -44.81 -32.84
CA ALA A 9 -19.66 -44.86 -31.41
C ALA A 9 -18.39 -45.04 -30.54
N ILE A 10 -17.47 -45.94 -30.93
CA ILE A 10 -16.20 -46.15 -30.22
C ILE A 10 -15.32 -44.90 -30.28
N LEU A 11 -15.24 -44.24 -31.44
CA LEU A 11 -14.45 -43.02 -31.61
C LEU A 11 -15.02 -41.87 -30.76
N ILE A 12 -16.34 -41.70 -30.72
CA ILE A 12 -17.02 -40.71 -29.87
C ILE A 12 -16.77 -41.02 -28.39
N LEU A 13 -16.89 -42.28 -27.97
CA LEU A 13 -16.62 -42.71 -26.59
C LEU A 13 -15.16 -42.48 -26.18
N ALA A 14 -14.20 -42.60 -27.11
CA ALA A 14 -12.79 -42.33 -26.87
C ALA A 14 -12.45 -40.83 -26.82
N LEU A 15 -13.12 -40.01 -27.64
CA LEU A 15 -12.89 -38.56 -27.73
C LEU A 15 -13.64 -37.75 -26.67
N LEU A 16 -14.79 -38.24 -26.20
CA LEU A 16 -15.64 -37.52 -25.25
C LEU A 16 -14.92 -37.21 -23.91
N PRO A 17 -14.15 -38.13 -23.30
CA PRO A 17 -13.35 -37.81 -22.11
C PRO A 17 -12.34 -36.69 -22.37
N ILE A 18 -11.67 -36.71 -23.53
CA ILE A 18 -10.68 -35.70 -23.91
C ILE A 18 -11.36 -34.33 -24.06
N LEU A 19 -12.51 -34.28 -24.75
CA LEU A 19 -13.29 -33.05 -24.92
C LEU A 19 -13.80 -32.50 -23.58
N VAL A 20 -14.32 -33.37 -22.72
CA VAL A 20 -14.80 -33.01 -21.38
C VAL A 20 -13.66 -32.49 -20.51
N SER A 21 -12.51 -33.18 -20.48
CA SER A 21 -11.31 -32.72 -19.78
C SER A 21 -10.81 -31.38 -20.32
N GLY A 22 -10.83 -31.18 -21.64
CA GLY A 22 -10.49 -29.89 -22.26
C GLY A 22 -11.42 -28.78 -21.80
N LEU A 23 -12.73 -29.02 -21.76
CA LEU A 23 -13.73 -28.05 -21.31
C LEU A 23 -13.54 -27.71 -19.81
N PHE A 24 -13.27 -28.71 -18.97
CA PHE A 24 -12.93 -28.48 -17.56
C PHE A 24 -11.65 -27.66 -17.39
N LEU A 25 -10.62 -27.90 -18.20
CA LEU A 25 -9.37 -27.15 -18.16
C LEU A 25 -9.60 -25.68 -18.55
N VAL A 26 -10.38 -25.43 -19.61
CA VAL A 26 -10.73 -24.06 -20.04
C VAL A 26 -11.55 -23.35 -18.96
N ALA A 27 -12.55 -24.02 -18.38
CA ALA A 27 -13.36 -23.46 -17.29
C ALA A 27 -12.50 -23.15 -16.04
N ALA A 28 -11.58 -24.04 -15.68
CA ALA A 28 -10.62 -23.84 -14.60
C ALA A 28 -9.73 -22.61 -14.83
N MET A 29 -9.16 -22.52 -16.02
CA MET A 29 -8.27 -21.43 -16.42
C MET A 29 -9.02 -20.10 -16.40
N MET A 30 -10.21 -20.03 -17.00
CA MET A 30 -11.04 -18.83 -17.02
C MET A 30 -11.46 -18.40 -15.61
N GLY A 31 -11.86 -19.33 -14.75
CA GLY A 31 -12.23 -19.02 -13.38
C GLY A 31 -11.04 -18.52 -12.54
N PHE A 32 -9.86 -19.12 -12.71
CA PHE A 32 -8.63 -18.62 -12.08
C PHE A 32 -8.26 -17.22 -12.56
N LEU A 33 -8.31 -16.97 -13.87
CA LEU A 33 -8.02 -15.66 -14.45
C LEU A 33 -8.98 -14.58 -13.93
N GLN A 34 -10.27 -14.89 -13.83
CA GLN A 34 -11.25 -13.97 -13.25
C GLN A 34 -10.97 -13.66 -11.78
N LEU A 35 -10.63 -14.66 -10.97
CA LEU A 35 -10.25 -14.48 -9.56
C LEU A 35 -8.97 -13.63 -9.42
N ASP A 36 -7.93 -13.94 -10.19
CA ASP A 36 -6.66 -13.22 -10.16
C ASP A 36 -6.83 -11.76 -10.60
N LEU A 37 -7.58 -11.52 -11.67
CA LEU A 37 -7.91 -10.17 -12.14
C LEU A 37 -8.74 -9.38 -11.11
N ALA A 38 -9.75 -10.00 -10.50
CA ALA A 38 -10.55 -9.36 -9.47
C ALA A 38 -9.69 -8.95 -8.26
N MET A 39 -8.84 -9.86 -7.76
CA MET A 39 -7.94 -9.60 -6.64
C MET A 39 -6.92 -8.50 -6.98
N LYS A 40 -6.29 -8.56 -8.15
CA LYS A 40 -5.38 -7.51 -8.64
C LYS A 40 -6.08 -6.16 -8.76
N HIS A 41 -7.28 -6.14 -9.33
CA HIS A 41 -8.06 -4.92 -9.48
C HIS A 41 -8.41 -4.32 -8.12
N THR A 42 -8.97 -5.12 -7.20
CA THR A 42 -9.29 -4.68 -5.84
C THR A 42 -8.07 -4.12 -5.11
N CYS A 43 -6.92 -4.80 -5.16
CA CYS A 43 -5.71 -4.27 -4.54
C CYS A 43 -5.30 -2.92 -5.15
N ARG A 44 -5.31 -2.81 -6.49
CA ARG A 44 -4.92 -1.57 -7.19
C ARG A 44 -5.88 -0.42 -6.89
N SER A 45 -7.19 -0.65 -6.99
CA SER A 45 -8.19 0.40 -6.79
C SER A 45 -8.19 0.92 -5.35
N GLU A 46 -8.18 0.00 -4.37
CA GLU A 46 -8.16 0.37 -2.95
C GLU A 46 -6.83 1.01 -2.55
N GLY A 47 -5.71 0.48 -3.06
CA GLY A 47 -4.38 1.04 -2.84
C GLY A 47 -4.25 2.45 -3.41
N LEU A 48 -4.74 2.69 -4.63
CA LEU A 48 -4.77 4.02 -5.24
C LEU A 48 -5.62 4.98 -4.42
N GLN A 49 -6.84 4.58 -4.06
CA GLN A 49 -7.72 5.41 -3.24
C GLN A 49 -7.12 5.72 -1.86
N GLY A 50 -6.43 4.74 -1.24
CA GLY A 50 -5.76 4.91 0.04
C GLY A 50 -4.63 5.94 -0.03
N GLN A 51 -3.74 5.82 -1.02
CA GLN A 51 -2.66 6.78 -1.21
C GLN A 51 -3.17 8.17 -1.60
N GLU A 52 -4.23 8.25 -2.41
CA GLU A 52 -4.84 9.52 -2.81
C GLU A 52 -5.34 10.33 -1.62
N LYS A 53 -5.90 9.65 -0.60
CA LYS A 53 -6.34 10.27 0.66
C LYS A 53 -5.19 10.73 1.55
N VAL A 54 -4.02 10.09 1.44
CA VAL A 54 -2.83 10.41 2.26
C VAL A 54 -2.02 11.55 1.62
N ARG A 55 -2.02 11.63 0.29
CA ARG A 55 -1.31 12.67 -0.47
C ARG A 55 -1.48 14.09 0.08
N PRO A 56 -2.69 14.62 0.33
CA PRO A 56 -2.85 15.99 0.80
C PRO A 56 -2.20 16.23 2.17
N HIS A 57 -2.18 15.23 3.05
CA HIS A 57 -1.52 15.35 4.34
C HIS A 57 0.00 15.39 4.20
N LEU A 58 0.58 14.57 3.32
CA LEU A 58 2.00 14.60 3.00
C LEU A 58 2.40 15.96 2.41
N GLU A 59 1.67 16.44 1.40
CA GLU A 59 1.93 17.74 0.77
C GLU A 59 1.82 18.88 1.77
N LYS A 60 0.79 18.84 2.64
CA LYS A 60 0.63 19.83 3.71
C LYS A 60 1.79 19.77 4.69
N LEU A 61 2.19 18.60 5.15
CA LEU A 61 3.31 18.41 6.07
C LEU A 61 4.59 19.00 5.51
N LEU A 62 4.93 18.69 4.25
CA LEU A 62 6.12 19.21 3.59
C LEU A 62 6.04 20.73 3.38
N SER A 63 4.85 21.28 3.11
CA SER A 63 4.67 22.74 2.98
C SER A 63 4.95 23.50 4.29
N LEU A 64 4.84 22.84 5.45
CA LEU A 64 5.12 23.44 6.75
C LEU A 64 6.63 23.59 7.03
N ASN A 65 7.51 22.97 6.23
CA ASN A 65 8.95 23.06 6.41
C ASN A 65 9.46 24.50 6.30
N SER A 66 8.92 25.32 5.39
CA SER A 66 9.31 26.73 5.25
C SER A 66 9.02 27.54 6.51
N LYS A 67 7.88 27.26 7.16
CA LYS A 67 7.50 27.87 8.44
C LYS A 67 8.41 27.40 9.57
N ALA A 68 8.76 26.11 9.61
CA ALA A 68 9.70 25.57 10.59
C ALA A 68 11.08 26.24 10.49
N VAL A 69 11.61 26.38 9.26
CA VAL A 69 12.89 27.07 9.00
C VAL A 69 12.82 28.53 9.45
N LYS A 70 11.74 29.25 9.12
CA LYS A 70 11.57 30.66 9.53
C LYS A 70 11.55 30.81 11.05
N LEU A 71 10.77 29.98 11.75
CA LEU A 71 10.70 30.03 13.22
C LEU A 71 12.05 29.68 13.87
N LYS A 72 12.80 28.73 13.29
CA LYS A 72 14.15 28.40 13.75
C LYS A 72 15.12 29.57 13.61
N ALA A 73 15.11 30.25 12.45
CA ALA A 73 15.94 31.43 12.24
C ALA A 73 15.55 32.59 13.19
N GLN A 74 14.25 32.80 13.41
CA GLN A 74 13.76 33.79 14.36
C GLN A 74 14.19 33.48 15.80
N LEU A 75 14.12 32.20 16.21
CA LEU A 75 14.56 31.79 17.54
C LEU A 75 16.05 32.06 17.75
N ILE A 76 16.89 31.66 16.80
CA ILE A 76 18.35 31.90 16.86
C ILE A 76 18.64 33.41 16.94
N SER A 77 17.94 34.22 16.14
CA SER A 77 18.07 35.68 16.15
C SER A 77 17.65 36.29 17.49
N ALA A 78 16.51 35.87 18.05
CA ALA A 78 16.02 36.36 19.34
C ALA A 78 16.95 35.96 20.50
N GLN A 79 17.45 34.72 20.51
CA GLN A 79 18.44 34.25 21.48
C GLN A 79 19.76 35.01 21.39
N ALA A 80 20.23 35.34 20.18
CA ALA A 80 21.43 36.14 19.99
C ALA A 80 21.23 37.58 20.52
N LYS A 81 20.04 38.17 20.30
CA LYS A 81 19.70 39.49 20.82
C LYS A 81 19.64 39.53 22.34
N ALA A 82 19.03 38.53 22.97
CA ALA A 82 18.97 38.42 24.43
C ALA A 82 20.39 38.38 25.02
N LYS A 83 21.24 37.47 24.53
CA LYS A 83 22.64 37.34 24.97
C LYS A 83 23.46 38.61 24.76
N ALA A 84 23.28 39.30 23.63
CA ALA A 84 23.99 40.54 23.36
C ALA A 84 23.53 41.68 24.29
N ALA A 85 22.24 41.76 24.59
CA ALA A 85 21.68 42.76 25.51
C ALA A 85 22.11 42.51 26.96
N GLU A 86 22.15 41.24 27.39
CA GLU A 86 22.70 40.82 28.69
C GLU A 86 24.18 41.22 28.81
N ALA A 87 25.00 40.91 27.79
CA ALA A 87 26.42 41.26 27.78
C ALA A 87 26.65 42.79 27.80
N ALA A 88 25.73 43.56 27.22
CA ALA A 88 25.77 45.02 27.22
C ALA A 88 25.19 45.66 28.50
N GLY A 89 24.68 44.86 29.45
CA GLY A 89 24.02 45.36 30.68
C GLY A 89 22.68 46.05 30.44
N ASN A 90 22.07 45.89 29.26
CA ASN A 90 20.79 46.51 28.91
C ASN A 90 19.62 45.58 29.26
N ILE A 91 19.27 45.57 30.56
CA ILE A 91 18.26 44.67 31.13
C ILE A 91 16.88 44.78 30.44
N PRO A 92 16.32 45.97 30.15
CA PRO A 92 15.02 46.07 29.47
C PRO A 92 15.01 45.44 28.07
N VAL A 93 16.12 45.51 27.33
CA VAL A 93 16.22 44.90 26.00
C VAL A 93 16.39 43.39 26.10
N ALA A 94 17.13 42.91 27.10
CA ALA A 94 17.26 41.48 27.38
C ALA A 94 15.90 40.83 27.69
N THR A 95 15.13 41.41 28.62
CA THR A 95 13.81 40.87 28.99
C THR A 95 12.82 40.89 27.83
N ALA A 96 12.83 41.94 27.00
CA ALA A 96 12.00 41.99 25.79
C ALA A 96 12.38 40.88 24.78
N ALA A 97 13.69 40.59 24.63
CA ALA A 97 14.17 39.53 23.75
C ALA A 97 13.83 38.12 24.29
N GLU A 98 13.90 37.90 25.60
CA GLU A 98 13.47 36.65 26.25
C GLU A 98 11.96 36.38 26.08
N LEU A 99 11.12 37.42 26.23
CA LEU A 99 9.69 37.31 25.95
C LEU A 99 9.42 36.90 24.49
N GLU A 100 10.20 37.45 23.55
CA GLU A 100 10.11 37.06 22.14
C GLU A 100 10.56 35.61 21.91
N VAL A 101 11.59 35.14 22.61
CA VAL A 101 12.00 33.72 22.59
C VAL A 101 10.84 32.82 23.03
N LEU A 102 10.22 33.11 24.18
CA LEU A 102 9.08 32.33 24.69
C LEU A 102 7.91 32.33 23.71
N ARG A 103 7.62 33.48 23.08
CA ARG A 103 6.57 33.59 22.05
C ARG A 103 6.88 32.69 20.84
N ILE A 104 8.12 32.70 20.36
CA ILE A 104 8.55 31.87 19.23
C ILE A 104 8.49 30.38 19.60
N GLU A 105 8.90 30.00 20.81
CA GLU A 105 8.79 28.62 21.30
C GLU A 105 7.35 28.13 21.33
N GLY A 106 6.41 28.96 21.81
CA GLY A 106 4.98 28.66 21.74
C GLY A 106 4.49 28.40 20.32
N LEU A 107 4.93 29.21 19.35
CA LEU A 107 4.62 29.00 17.92
C LEU A 107 5.24 27.72 17.36
N ARG A 108 6.45 27.35 17.79
CA ARG A 108 7.11 26.10 17.41
C ARG A 108 6.36 24.90 17.99
N LEU A 109 5.93 24.94 19.24
CA LEU A 109 5.13 23.87 19.84
C LEU A 109 3.79 23.67 19.10
N ALA A 110 3.11 24.76 18.74
CA ALA A 110 1.89 24.68 17.95
C ALA A 110 2.14 24.07 16.56
N LEU A 111 3.26 24.40 15.91
CA LEU A 111 3.64 23.82 14.64
C LEU A 111 3.98 22.32 14.76
N ASP A 112 4.70 21.92 15.81
CA ASP A 112 5.04 20.53 16.09
C ASP A 112 3.77 19.68 16.28
N ALA A 113 2.82 20.18 17.07
CA ALA A 113 1.52 19.55 17.25
C ALA A 113 0.77 19.38 15.91
N GLN A 114 0.77 20.41 15.07
CA GLN A 114 0.16 20.36 13.74
C GLN A 114 0.83 19.33 12.82
N GLN A 115 2.17 19.27 12.80
CA GLN A 115 2.93 18.31 12.00
C GLN A 115 2.65 16.87 12.47
N LYS A 116 2.70 16.63 13.79
CA LYS A 116 2.40 15.32 14.40
C LYS A 116 0.96 14.88 14.12
N GLN A 117 0.00 15.80 14.18
CA GLN A 117 -1.39 15.54 13.83
C GLN A 117 -1.53 15.06 12.37
N LEU A 118 -0.87 15.72 11.41
CA LEU A 118 -0.89 15.31 10.01
C LEU A 118 -0.28 13.91 9.80
N ILE A 119 0.82 13.61 10.50
CA ILE A 119 1.46 12.28 10.47
C ILE A 119 0.50 11.23 11.03
N GLN A 120 -0.13 11.50 12.17
CA GLN A 120 -1.08 10.58 12.81
C GLN A 120 -2.31 10.34 11.95
N GLN A 121 -2.90 11.40 11.38
CA GLN A 121 -4.03 11.28 10.45
C GLN A 121 -3.68 10.45 9.22
N SER A 122 -2.49 10.64 8.67
CA SER A 122 -1.96 9.84 7.56
C SER A 122 -1.80 8.37 7.94
N ASN A 123 -1.20 8.09 9.09
CA ASN A 123 -1.00 6.73 9.59
C ASN A 123 -2.32 5.99 9.82
N LEU A 124 -3.30 6.66 10.43
CA LEU A 124 -4.65 6.11 10.61
C LEU A 124 -5.33 5.83 9.27
N GLN A 125 -5.17 6.73 8.30
CA GLN A 125 -5.74 6.55 6.96
C GLN A 125 -5.09 5.38 6.22
N LEU A 126 -3.76 5.26 6.27
CA LEU A 126 -3.01 4.13 5.72
C LEU A 126 -3.44 2.81 6.36
N GLN A 127 -3.55 2.76 7.68
CA GLN A 127 -4.02 1.58 8.41
C GLN A 127 -5.44 1.18 8.01
N ARG A 128 -6.38 2.13 7.96
CA ARG A 128 -7.76 1.88 7.53
C ARG A 128 -7.82 1.37 6.10
N SER A 129 -7.08 1.98 5.19
CA SER A 129 -6.99 1.55 3.79
C SER A 129 -6.37 0.17 3.66
N HIS A 130 -5.32 -0.15 4.41
CA HIS A 130 -4.69 -1.47 4.43
C HIS A 130 -5.68 -2.55 4.91
N SER A 131 -6.34 -2.34 6.04
CA SER A 131 -7.34 -3.28 6.59
C SER A 131 -8.57 -3.42 5.69
N SER A 132 -9.07 -2.32 5.12
CA SER A 132 -10.20 -2.34 4.16
C SER A 132 -9.84 -3.15 2.91
N THR A 133 -8.65 -2.92 2.35
CA THR A 133 -8.15 -3.67 1.19
C THR A 133 -8.12 -5.16 1.49
N ARG A 134 -7.54 -5.55 2.63
CA ARG A 134 -7.45 -6.95 3.06
C ARG A 134 -8.84 -7.61 3.15
N THR A 135 -9.79 -6.95 3.81
CA THR A 135 -11.18 -7.45 3.91
C THR A 135 -11.84 -7.59 2.55
N ARG A 136 -11.65 -6.63 1.63
CA ARG A 136 -12.18 -6.70 0.27
C ARG A 136 -11.55 -7.81 -0.56
N LEU A 137 -10.24 -8.07 -0.40
CA LEU A 137 -9.56 -9.20 -1.03
C LEU A 137 -10.16 -10.54 -0.56
N TYR A 138 -10.37 -10.73 0.75
CA TYR A 138 -11.04 -11.93 1.25
C TYR A 138 -12.46 -12.10 0.70
N ARG A 139 -13.22 -11.01 0.56
CA ARG A 139 -14.56 -11.03 -0.03
C ARG A 139 -14.52 -11.41 -1.52
N ALA A 140 -13.65 -10.77 -2.30
CA ALA A 140 -13.44 -11.06 -3.72
C ALA A 140 -13.02 -12.52 -3.95
N HIS A 141 -12.22 -13.09 -3.05
CA HIS A 141 -11.89 -14.51 -3.09
C HIS A 141 -13.14 -15.39 -2.85
N ARG A 142 -13.90 -15.13 -1.79
CA ARG A 142 -15.08 -15.93 -1.43
C ARG A 142 -16.16 -15.92 -2.51
N GLU A 143 -16.43 -14.77 -3.11
CA GLU A 143 -17.44 -14.60 -4.17
C GLU A 143 -17.08 -15.36 -5.47
N ASN A 144 -15.78 -15.48 -5.77
CA ASN A 144 -15.32 -16.16 -6.97
C ASN A 144 -15.08 -17.66 -6.75
N GLN A 145 -14.74 -18.09 -5.53
CA GLN A 145 -14.53 -19.49 -5.19
C GLN A 145 -15.81 -20.34 -5.37
N THR A 146 -16.99 -19.77 -5.10
CA THR A 146 -18.28 -20.49 -5.24
C THR A 146 -18.65 -20.81 -6.68
N ARG A 147 -17.93 -20.28 -7.69
CA ARG A 147 -18.22 -20.51 -9.11
C ARG A 147 -17.55 -21.76 -9.68
N LEU A 148 -16.57 -22.36 -9.00
CA LEU A 148 -15.79 -23.49 -9.50
C LEU A 148 -15.97 -24.74 -8.64
N ASN A 149 -17.07 -25.46 -8.84
CA ASN A 149 -17.46 -26.60 -7.98
C ASN A 149 -16.47 -27.78 -7.98
N PHE A 150 -15.62 -27.91 -9.00
CA PHE A 150 -14.68 -29.01 -9.18
C PHE A 150 -13.25 -28.71 -8.71
N LEU A 151 -12.96 -27.46 -8.34
CA LEU A 151 -11.66 -27.02 -7.84
C LEU A 151 -11.76 -26.52 -6.41
N THR A 152 -10.69 -26.77 -5.65
CA THR A 152 -10.45 -26.14 -4.37
C THR A 152 -9.35 -25.11 -4.57
N ILE A 153 -9.72 -23.83 -4.55
CA ILE A 153 -8.75 -22.72 -4.54
C ILE A 153 -8.64 -22.24 -3.10
N LYS A 154 -7.49 -22.48 -2.46
CA LYS A 154 -7.15 -21.88 -1.17
C LYS A 154 -6.38 -20.60 -1.43
N THR A 155 -6.85 -19.48 -0.89
CA THR A 155 -6.09 -18.22 -0.91
C THR A 155 -5.62 -17.89 0.49
N GLN A 156 -4.32 -17.66 0.63
CA GLN A 156 -3.72 -17.16 1.86
C GLN A 156 -3.21 -15.74 1.61
N ILE A 157 -3.71 -14.77 2.35
CA ILE A 157 -3.21 -13.39 2.31
C ILE A 157 -2.15 -13.25 3.40
N GLU A 158 -0.93 -12.93 3.01
CA GLU A 158 0.20 -12.78 3.93
C GLU A 158 0.01 -11.55 4.82
N ASN A 159 0.57 -11.60 6.04
CA ASN A 159 0.51 -10.46 6.96
C ASN A 159 1.66 -9.50 6.64
N GLU A 160 1.38 -8.53 5.78
CA GLU A 160 2.29 -7.41 5.56
C GLU A 160 2.22 -6.41 6.73
N PRO A 161 3.33 -5.75 7.09
CA PRO A 161 3.33 -4.74 8.14
C PRO A 161 2.42 -3.58 7.75
N ILE A 162 1.73 -3.02 8.75
CA ILE A 162 0.86 -1.86 8.54
C ILE A 162 1.74 -0.69 8.10
N PRO A 163 1.50 -0.11 6.92
CA PRO A 163 2.31 0.98 6.41
C PRO A 163 2.09 2.25 7.23
N ARG A 164 3.17 3.01 7.39
CA ARG A 164 3.18 4.33 8.03
C ARG A 164 3.65 5.36 7.02
N LEU A 165 3.33 6.62 7.25
CA LEU A 165 3.79 7.73 6.45
C LEU A 165 5.32 7.75 6.48
N ALA A 166 5.95 7.53 5.32
CA ALA A 166 7.39 7.36 5.20
C ALA A 166 8.12 8.70 5.20
N VAL A 167 8.03 9.44 6.31
CA VAL A 167 8.70 10.72 6.51
C VAL A 167 9.51 10.67 7.79
N ARG A 168 10.67 11.34 7.77
CA ARG A 168 11.54 11.47 8.93
C ARG A 168 11.84 12.93 9.23
N PRO A 169 12.01 13.30 10.52
CA PRO A 169 12.57 14.60 10.85
C PRO A 169 14.03 14.66 10.38
N ASP A 170 14.45 15.80 9.83
CA ASP A 170 15.84 15.98 9.39
C ASP A 170 16.80 16.09 10.59
N PHE A 171 16.31 16.64 11.71
CA PHE A 171 17.06 16.83 12.95
C PHE A 171 16.15 16.65 14.16
N PRO A 172 16.67 16.17 15.31
CA PRO A 172 15.92 16.11 16.56
C PRO A 172 15.72 17.53 17.12
N ASP A 173 14.55 18.11 16.88
CA ASP A 173 14.22 19.49 17.23
C ASP A 173 12.70 19.64 17.42
N THR A 174 12.25 20.71 18.09
CA THR A 174 10.83 21.06 18.20
C THR A 174 10.35 21.66 16.89
N ALA A 175 9.30 21.10 16.29
CA ALA A 175 8.85 21.43 14.93
C ALA A 175 9.98 21.29 13.89
N PRO A 176 10.49 20.07 13.67
CA PRO A 176 11.55 19.84 12.72
C PRO A 176 11.05 20.02 11.28
N THR A 177 11.98 20.17 10.34
CA THR A 177 11.67 19.93 8.93
C THR A 177 11.57 18.43 8.69
N TYR A 178 10.62 18.02 7.85
CA TYR A 178 10.42 16.63 7.48
C TYR A 178 10.85 16.40 6.04
N SER A 179 11.54 15.29 5.82
CA SER A 179 11.88 14.80 4.49
C SER A 179 11.31 13.40 4.26
N PRO A 180 10.98 13.03 3.01
CA PRO A 180 10.73 11.64 2.65
C PRO A 180 11.89 10.74 3.08
N GLU A 181 11.58 9.56 3.61
CA GLU A 181 12.60 8.58 3.95
C GLU A 181 13.34 8.06 2.70
N PRO A 182 14.59 7.56 2.85
CA PRO A 182 15.22 6.77 1.80
C PRO A 182 14.31 5.58 1.41
N ASP A 183 14.26 5.26 0.12
CA ASP A 183 13.33 4.27 -0.43
C ASP A 183 11.85 4.58 -0.11
N PHE A 184 11.48 5.86 -0.11
CA PHE A 184 10.13 6.36 0.15
C PHE A 184 9.05 5.51 -0.53
N GLU A 185 9.22 5.23 -1.82
CA GLU A 185 8.24 4.48 -2.62
C GLU A 185 7.96 3.09 -2.05
N VAL A 186 8.97 2.43 -1.48
CA VAL A 186 8.85 1.09 -0.88
C VAL A 186 8.19 1.19 0.50
N ARG A 187 8.66 2.12 1.33
CA ARG A 187 8.18 2.25 2.73
C ARG A 187 6.77 2.83 2.82
N GLN A 188 6.41 3.71 1.90
CA GLN A 188 5.09 4.31 1.79
C GLN A 188 4.06 3.35 1.18
N ALA A 189 4.50 2.28 0.50
CA ALA A 189 3.62 1.45 -0.30
C ALA A 189 2.50 0.79 0.53
N LEU A 190 1.27 0.87 0.02
CA LEU A 190 0.18 0.00 0.40
C LEU A 190 0.37 -1.33 -0.34
N ALA A 191 1.18 -2.20 0.24
CA ALA A 191 1.47 -3.53 -0.30
C ALA A 191 0.53 -4.59 0.26
N GLN A 192 0.17 -5.56 -0.59
CA GLN A 192 -0.55 -6.78 -0.24
C GLN A 192 0.08 -7.95 -1.00
N ARG A 193 0.28 -9.06 -0.30
CA ARG A 193 0.76 -10.32 -0.87
C ARG A 193 -0.22 -11.43 -0.59
N TRP A 194 -0.39 -12.31 -1.57
CA TRP A 194 -1.25 -13.47 -1.42
C TRP A 194 -0.74 -14.65 -2.23
N GLN A 195 -1.05 -15.83 -1.72
CA GLN A 195 -0.72 -17.11 -2.32
C GLN A 195 -2.00 -17.83 -2.69
N TYR A 196 -2.05 -18.35 -3.90
CA TYR A 196 -3.08 -19.28 -4.37
C TYR A 196 -2.52 -20.70 -4.31
N ARG A 197 -3.34 -21.63 -3.80
CA ARG A 197 -3.11 -23.06 -3.94
C ARG A 197 -4.34 -23.69 -4.57
N ILE A 198 -4.18 -24.22 -5.78
CA ILE A 198 -5.25 -24.79 -6.58
C ILE A 198 -5.11 -26.31 -6.56
N ALA A 199 -6.14 -26.99 -6.09
CA ALA A 199 -6.21 -28.45 -6.08
C ALA A 199 -7.54 -28.94 -6.66
N LEU A 200 -7.55 -30.15 -7.23
CA LEU A 200 -8.78 -30.81 -7.65
C LEU A 200 -9.60 -31.22 -6.42
N ARG A 201 -10.93 -31.12 -6.51
CA ARG A 201 -11.84 -31.62 -5.47
C ARG A 201 -12.18 -33.10 -5.73
N PRO A 202 -12.43 -33.91 -4.69
CA PRO A 202 -12.96 -35.27 -4.88
C PRO A 202 -14.27 -35.23 -5.69
N PRO A 203 -14.50 -36.21 -6.59
CA PRO A 203 -13.71 -37.42 -6.80
C PRO A 203 -12.53 -37.24 -7.79
N LEU A 204 -12.42 -36.12 -8.50
CA LEU A 204 -11.39 -35.92 -9.53
C LEU A 204 -9.96 -36.01 -8.97
N SER A 205 -9.76 -35.57 -7.73
CA SER A 205 -8.47 -35.68 -7.03
C SER A 205 -7.97 -37.12 -6.84
N ASN A 206 -8.86 -38.11 -6.91
CA ASN A 206 -8.49 -39.53 -6.76
C ASN A 206 -7.87 -40.09 -8.05
N PHE A 207 -8.21 -39.51 -9.20
CA PHE A 207 -7.73 -39.94 -10.52
C PHE A 207 -6.57 -39.06 -11.03
N LEU A 208 -6.61 -37.77 -10.70
CA LEU A 208 -5.65 -36.77 -11.18
C LEU A 208 -5.13 -35.97 -9.98
N LYS A 209 -3.81 -36.05 -9.74
CA LYS A 209 -3.13 -35.20 -8.75
C LYS A 209 -2.72 -33.89 -9.42
N ALA A 210 -3.38 -32.81 -9.03
CA ALA A 210 -3.03 -31.46 -9.44
C ALA A 210 -2.95 -30.59 -8.19
N ASP A 211 -1.78 -29.99 -7.95
CA ASP A 211 -1.53 -29.02 -6.88
C ASP A 211 -0.61 -27.92 -7.43
N PHE A 212 -1.17 -26.73 -7.62
CA PHE A 212 -0.45 -25.60 -8.19
C PHE A 212 -0.40 -24.45 -7.18
N GLY A 213 0.80 -23.95 -6.91
CA GLY A 213 1.06 -22.79 -6.07
C GLY A 213 1.39 -21.57 -6.90
N PHE A 214 0.74 -20.44 -6.63
CA PHE A 214 1.06 -19.16 -7.23
C PHE A 214 1.16 -18.09 -6.17
N GLU A 215 2.25 -17.34 -6.15
CA GLU A 215 2.38 -16.17 -5.31
C GLU A 215 2.21 -14.91 -6.15
N LYS A 216 1.44 -13.96 -5.62
CA LYS A 216 1.15 -12.67 -6.22
C LYS A 216 1.30 -11.57 -5.19
N ALA A 217 1.56 -10.38 -5.68
CA ALA A 217 1.48 -9.18 -4.88
C ALA A 217 1.02 -7.99 -5.70
N CYS A 218 0.59 -6.97 -4.99
CA CYS A 218 0.34 -5.66 -5.54
C CYS A 218 0.76 -4.61 -4.50
N ALA A 219 1.32 -3.51 -4.99
CA ALA A 219 1.74 -2.40 -4.18
C ALA A 219 1.41 -1.09 -4.89
N VAL A 220 0.92 -0.12 -4.12
CA VAL A 220 0.61 1.22 -4.61
C VAL A 220 1.25 2.23 -3.68
N THR A 221 1.96 3.20 -4.26
CA THR A 221 2.73 4.19 -3.52
C THR A 221 2.50 5.61 -4.03
N LEU A 222 3.11 6.58 -3.38
CA LEU A 222 3.23 7.95 -3.84
C LEU A 222 4.62 8.16 -4.44
N THR A 223 4.68 8.80 -5.60
CA THR A 223 5.93 9.14 -6.28
C THR A 223 5.99 10.65 -6.48
N LYS A 224 7.19 11.22 -6.34
CA LYS A 224 7.40 12.66 -6.52
C LYS A 224 7.40 12.97 -8.02
N GLY A 225 6.34 13.59 -8.51
CA GLY A 225 6.30 14.14 -9.86
C GLY A 225 7.01 15.50 -9.96
N PRO A 226 7.06 16.10 -11.15
CA PRO A 226 7.71 17.39 -11.37
C PRO A 226 7.03 18.55 -10.62
N LEU A 227 5.70 18.48 -10.44
CA LEU A 227 4.91 19.54 -9.80
C LEU A 227 4.22 19.09 -8.51
N ARG A 228 3.84 17.82 -8.43
CA ARG A 228 3.01 17.27 -7.33
C ARG A 228 3.30 15.80 -7.10
N TRP A 229 2.92 15.30 -5.94
CA TRP A 229 2.95 13.86 -5.68
C TRP A 229 1.87 13.17 -6.50
N LYS A 230 2.19 12.02 -7.09
CA LYS A 230 1.23 11.22 -7.85
C LYS A 230 1.17 9.81 -7.28
N THR A 231 -0.03 9.24 -7.27
CA THR A 231 -0.23 7.85 -6.94
C THR A 231 0.27 6.99 -8.11
N GLN A 232 1.00 5.92 -7.79
CA GLN A 232 1.55 5.03 -8.80
C GLN A 232 1.54 3.59 -8.29
N ILE A 233 1.18 2.68 -9.18
CA ILE A 233 1.31 1.24 -8.94
C ILE A 233 2.79 0.87 -9.12
N THR A 234 3.42 0.30 -8.10
CA THR A 234 4.81 -0.11 -8.16
C THR A 234 4.95 -1.47 -8.84
N LYS A 235 5.95 -1.58 -9.73
CA LYS A 235 6.38 -2.82 -10.39
C LYS A 235 7.72 -3.23 -9.76
N GLY A 236 7.92 -4.51 -9.42
CA GLY A 236 9.12 -4.99 -8.72
C GLY A 236 8.93 -5.16 -7.20
N ARG A 237 10.00 -5.52 -6.46
CA ARG A 237 10.17 -5.94 -5.03
C ARG A 237 9.03 -6.73 -4.35
N TYR A 238 7.79 -6.28 -4.48
CA TYR A 238 6.56 -7.00 -4.20
C TYR A 238 6.09 -7.83 -5.41
N SER A 239 6.31 -7.39 -6.65
CA SER A 239 5.90 -8.18 -7.83
C SER A 239 6.93 -9.28 -8.14
N LEU A 240 6.58 -10.54 -7.84
CA LEU A 240 7.28 -11.69 -8.42
C LEU A 240 7.18 -11.64 -9.96
N LYS A 241 8.15 -12.26 -10.65
CA LYS A 241 8.22 -12.34 -12.13
C LYS A 241 6.93 -12.84 -12.81
N SER A 242 5.95 -13.38 -12.08
CA SER A 242 4.68 -13.90 -12.57
C SER A 242 3.52 -12.89 -12.60
N VAL A 243 3.77 -11.60 -12.34
CA VAL A 243 2.73 -10.57 -12.19
C VAL A 243 2.60 -9.71 -13.45
N TRP A 244 2.26 -10.36 -14.55
CA TRP A 244 1.46 -9.73 -15.62
C TRP A 244 0.33 -10.71 -15.93
#